data_AF-A0AAQ4RJV7-F1
#
_entry.id   AF-A0AAQ4RJV7-F1
#
_cell.length_a   1.000
_cell.length_b   1.000
_cell.length_c   1.000
_cell.angle_alpha   90.00
_cell.angle_beta   90.00
_cell.angle_gamma   90.00
#
_symmetry.space_group_name_H-M   'P 1'
#
loop_
_entity.id
_entity.type
_entity.pdbx_description
1 polymer ?
#
loop_
_entity_poly.entity_id
_entity_poly.type
_entity_poly.pdbx_seq_one_letter_code
_entity_poly.pdbx_strand_id
1 'polypeptide(L)'
;MDKPKCVRWAFFFLLIFMFFFILWITERTPGTYRMIPPPHQAPYTCPFQISERSITPLNNTKHLLVSAYMDQRVNGLDVRIIGIFKRDSIQKLHCVFCCAGKLSSTTPGTILQHSDNFGFPYVTTDVMCQIPQNCNATHVNLLTQPGKDRLVDQPCLPIRNKRSNGKEKEKLQFNFTVCISNLFGDYNNVLQVAQTLEMYRLLGVDRVVIYNTTCGPDLDRLLQIYSEEGFVEMVPWPIDQHLNPSRGWLFSQSGGDVHYFGQLTTLNECIYRSMDRSRYVLLNDIDEIIMPYKHNNLTSLMDVLQQQHPNKGVFLIENHIFPKKPFNESKWGPLPRWRGVPGFNILDRIYKEEPDRTIYHPHKMIVQPRMVQQTSVHEVLKMIGQMFKVPPDVCRIIHSPISTPTQRPLEQLHVDTRLRDFTEQLLPGLNKVLREAGLLT
;
A
#
# COMPACT_ATOMS: atom_id res chain seq x y z
N MET A 1 28.30 -103.33 12.76
CA MET A 1 28.35 -102.54 11.51
C MET A 1 26.96 -102.51 10.90
N ASP A 2 26.20 -101.43 10.82
CA ASP A 2 26.07 -100.23 11.65
C ASP A 2 24.64 -99.72 11.41
N LYS A 3 23.99 -99.27 12.49
CA LYS A 3 22.74 -98.49 12.43
C LYS A 3 23.06 -97.15 11.77
N PRO A 4 22.21 -96.62 10.87
CA PRO A 4 21.33 -95.53 11.34
C PRO A 4 20.03 -95.42 10.52
N LYS A 5 18.94 -96.03 10.99
CA LYS A 5 17.56 -95.66 10.56
C LYS A 5 16.74 -94.98 11.66
N CYS A 6 17.25 -94.94 12.90
CA CYS A 6 16.53 -94.41 14.06
C CYS A 6 16.71 -92.88 14.26
N VAL A 7 17.80 -92.28 13.74
CA VAL A 7 18.12 -90.86 13.96
C VAL A 7 17.26 -89.91 13.09
N ARG A 8 16.83 -90.36 11.90
CA ARG A 8 16.06 -89.52 10.96
C ARG A 8 14.64 -89.20 11.44
N TRP A 9 13.97 -90.15 12.09
CA TRP A 9 12.61 -89.94 12.61
C TRP A 9 12.62 -89.07 13.88
N ALA A 10 13.62 -89.20 14.74
CA ALA A 10 13.77 -88.35 15.92
C ALA A 10 13.96 -86.86 15.56
N PHE A 11 14.77 -86.56 14.54
CA PHE A 11 14.96 -85.18 14.06
C PHE A 11 13.68 -84.59 13.44
N PHE A 12 12.90 -85.40 12.73
CA PHE A 12 11.66 -84.95 12.11
C PHE A 12 10.58 -84.60 13.16
N PHE A 13 10.46 -85.42 14.21
CA PHE A 13 9.55 -85.10 15.32
C PHE A 13 10.00 -83.90 16.15
N LEU A 14 11.31 -83.69 16.33
CA LEU A 14 11.85 -82.49 17.00
C LEU A 14 11.53 -81.21 16.23
N LEU A 15 11.65 -81.22 14.90
CA LEU A 15 11.32 -80.06 14.06
C LEU A 15 9.83 -79.73 14.09
N ILE A 16 8.96 -80.74 14.07
CA ILE A 16 7.51 -80.56 14.19
C ILE A 16 7.16 -79.99 15.56
N PHE A 17 7.75 -80.51 16.63
CA PHE A 17 7.49 -80.02 17.98
C PHE A 17 7.99 -78.57 18.16
N MET A 18 9.14 -78.22 17.57
CA MET A 18 9.65 -76.84 17.59
C MET A 18 8.74 -75.88 16.82
N PHE A 19 8.19 -76.32 15.68
CA PHE A 19 7.27 -75.51 14.87
C PHE A 19 5.95 -75.24 15.61
N PHE A 20 5.37 -76.27 16.24
CA PHE A 20 4.17 -76.09 17.06
C PHE A 20 4.45 -75.28 18.34
N PHE A 21 5.63 -75.41 18.93
CA PHE A 21 6.04 -74.61 20.09
C PHE A 21 6.22 -73.12 19.74
N ILE A 22 6.78 -72.81 18.57
CA ILE A 22 6.87 -71.42 18.06
C ILE A 22 5.49 -70.85 17.80
N LEU A 23 4.61 -71.60 17.12
CA LEU A 23 3.23 -71.17 16.85
C LEU A 23 2.45 -70.90 18.15
N TRP A 24 2.65 -71.75 19.16
CA TRP A 24 2.03 -71.60 20.46
C TRP A 24 2.55 -70.37 21.23
N ILE A 25 3.83 -70.04 21.13
CA ILE A 25 4.39 -68.79 21.70
C ILE A 25 3.85 -67.56 20.96
N THR A 26 3.68 -67.63 19.64
CA THR A 26 3.11 -66.51 18.87
C THR A 26 1.61 -66.31 19.12
N GLU A 27 0.84 -67.35 19.43
CA GLU A 27 -0.58 -67.21 19.81
C GLU A 27 -0.78 -66.78 21.27
N ARG A 28 0.14 -67.12 22.19
CA ARG A 28 0.00 -66.81 23.62
C ARG A 28 0.62 -65.50 24.08
N THR A 29 1.26 -64.74 23.20
CA THR A 29 1.62 -63.36 23.53
C THR A 29 0.41 -62.46 23.27
N PRO A 30 -0.26 -61.93 24.31
CA PRO A 30 -1.25 -60.90 24.09
C PRO A 30 -0.46 -59.71 23.57
N GLY A 31 -0.58 -59.42 22.28
CA GLY A 31 -0.08 -58.19 21.72
C GLY A 31 -0.78 -57.05 22.44
N THR A 32 -0.16 -56.53 23.50
CA THR A 32 -0.46 -55.20 24.01
C THR A 32 -0.03 -54.25 22.91
N TYR A 33 -0.89 -54.08 21.91
CA TYR A 33 -0.98 -52.86 21.16
C TYR A 33 -1.33 -51.78 22.19
N ARG A 34 -0.29 -51.27 22.87
CA ARG A 34 -0.32 -49.89 23.31
C ARG A 34 -0.59 -49.13 22.02
N MET A 35 -1.80 -48.61 21.87
CA MET A 35 -2.04 -47.49 20.98
C MET A 35 -1.00 -46.46 21.38
N ILE A 36 0.08 -46.36 20.61
CA ILE A 36 0.93 -45.20 20.62
C ILE A 36 -0.05 -44.11 20.23
N PRO A 37 -0.44 -43.19 21.14
CA PRO A 37 -1.23 -42.05 20.71
C PRO A 37 -0.44 -41.43 19.55
N PRO A 38 -1.11 -41.04 18.45
CA PRO A 38 -0.40 -40.44 17.32
C PRO A 38 0.54 -39.39 17.90
N PRO A 39 1.83 -39.35 17.48
CA PRO A 39 2.79 -38.44 18.07
C PRO A 39 2.12 -37.09 18.10
N HIS A 40 1.95 -36.51 19.30
CA HIS A 40 1.40 -35.17 19.45
C HIS A 40 2.21 -34.32 18.48
N GLN A 41 1.61 -33.92 17.36
CA GLN A 41 2.28 -33.11 16.36
C GLN A 41 2.81 -31.92 17.13
N ALA A 42 4.14 -31.80 17.19
CA ALA A 42 4.78 -30.67 17.84
C ALA A 42 4.11 -29.42 17.26
N PRO A 43 3.61 -28.50 18.09
CA PRO A 43 2.91 -27.33 17.58
C PRO A 43 3.84 -26.63 16.60
N TYR A 44 3.48 -26.61 15.32
CA TYR A 44 4.28 -26.02 14.27
C TYR A 44 4.61 -24.58 14.68
N THR A 45 5.87 -24.37 15.05
CA THR A 45 6.44 -23.07 15.40
C THR A 45 6.32 -22.16 14.18
N CYS A 46 5.99 -20.89 14.39
CA CYS A 46 5.89 -19.95 13.28
C CYS A 46 7.21 -19.92 12.49
N PRO A 47 7.21 -20.27 11.20
CA PRO A 47 8.41 -20.16 10.37
C PRO A 47 8.67 -18.67 10.14
N PHE A 48 9.74 -18.16 10.75
CA PHE A 48 10.11 -16.75 10.68
C PHE A 48 10.82 -16.45 9.36
N GLN A 49 10.07 -16.42 8.25
CA GLN A 49 10.44 -15.55 7.14
C GLN A 49 9.44 -14.40 7.17
N ILE A 50 9.85 -13.27 7.75
CA ILE A 50 9.04 -12.05 7.75
C ILE A 50 9.29 -11.36 6.41
N SER A 51 8.23 -10.96 5.72
CA SER A 51 8.45 -10.13 4.53
C SER A 51 8.94 -8.76 4.95
N GLU A 52 10.21 -8.48 4.69
CA GLU A 52 10.79 -7.13 4.81
C GLU A 52 10.53 -6.27 3.56
N ARG A 53 9.92 -6.87 2.52
CA ARG A 53 9.65 -6.21 1.24
C ARG A 53 8.24 -5.62 1.23
N SER A 54 8.06 -4.56 0.47
CA SER A 54 6.76 -3.91 0.25
C SER A 54 5.82 -4.71 -0.65
N ILE A 55 6.35 -5.64 -1.47
CA ILE A 55 5.61 -6.53 -2.34
C ILE A 55 6.13 -7.95 -2.16
N THR A 56 5.21 -8.89 -1.95
CA THR A 56 5.49 -10.29 -1.62
C THR A 56 4.71 -11.20 -2.55
N PRO A 57 5.35 -12.01 -3.41
CA PRO A 57 4.65 -12.99 -4.23
C PRO A 57 3.90 -14.02 -3.37
N LEU A 58 2.65 -14.32 -3.73
CA LEU A 58 1.90 -15.41 -3.12
C LEU A 58 2.24 -16.71 -3.86
N ASN A 59 2.90 -17.63 -3.14
CA ASN A 59 3.41 -18.88 -3.70
C ASN A 59 2.34 -19.69 -4.45
N ASN A 60 2.74 -20.27 -5.59
CA ASN A 60 1.88 -21.07 -6.47
C ASN A 60 0.66 -20.31 -7.03
N THR A 61 0.77 -18.98 -7.14
CA THR A 61 -0.26 -18.12 -7.75
C THR A 61 0.40 -17.04 -8.61
N LYS A 62 -0.44 -16.26 -9.32
CA LYS A 62 -0.06 -15.02 -9.99
C LYS A 62 -0.46 -13.81 -9.14
N HIS A 63 -0.45 -13.91 -7.82
CA HIS A 63 -0.92 -12.85 -6.93
C HIS A 63 0.23 -12.29 -6.12
N LEU A 64 0.14 -11.01 -5.79
CA LEU A 64 1.10 -10.31 -4.95
C LEU A 64 0.37 -9.81 -3.70
N LEU A 65 1.05 -9.90 -2.56
CA LEU A 65 0.60 -9.35 -1.29
C LEU A 65 1.45 -8.13 -0.96
N VAL A 66 0.84 -7.13 -0.34
CA VAL A 66 1.50 -5.85 -0.05
C VAL A 66 1.59 -5.61 1.46
N SER A 67 0.47 -5.70 2.16
CA SER A 67 0.43 -5.35 3.59
C SER A 67 -0.80 -5.97 4.28
N ALA A 68 -0.75 -6.03 5.61
CA ALA A 68 -1.86 -6.51 6.43
C ALA A 68 -2.14 -5.56 7.59
N TYR A 69 -3.42 -5.25 7.81
CA TYR A 69 -3.89 -4.30 8.81
C TYR A 69 -5.05 -4.89 9.60
N MET A 70 -5.10 -4.61 10.91
CA MET A 70 -6.31 -4.81 11.70
C MET A 70 -7.41 -3.89 11.14
N ASP A 71 -8.53 -4.47 10.74
CA ASP A 71 -9.68 -3.77 10.18
C ASP A 71 -10.99 -4.53 10.47
N GLN A 72 -11.63 -4.15 11.58
CA GLN A 72 -12.88 -4.74 12.07
C GLN A 72 -14.13 -3.98 11.59
N ARG A 73 -14.02 -3.18 10.54
CA ARG A 73 -15.18 -2.46 9.96
C ARG A 73 -16.11 -3.39 9.18
N VAL A 74 -15.67 -4.61 8.85
CA VAL A 74 -16.51 -5.65 8.25
C VAL A 74 -16.87 -6.67 9.32
N ASN A 75 -18.17 -6.87 9.56
CA ASN A 75 -18.62 -7.76 10.63
C ASN A 75 -18.08 -9.19 10.46
N GLY A 76 -17.56 -9.77 11.54
CA GLY A 76 -17.00 -11.13 11.56
C GLY A 76 -15.61 -11.28 10.94
N LEU A 77 -14.96 -10.20 10.49
CA LEU A 77 -13.62 -10.21 9.91
C LEU A 77 -12.72 -9.22 10.65
N ASP A 78 -11.46 -9.60 10.86
CA ASP A 78 -10.54 -8.86 11.74
C ASP A 78 -9.36 -8.23 11.01
N VAL A 79 -8.85 -8.89 9.96
CA VAL A 79 -7.64 -8.48 9.26
C VAL A 79 -7.94 -8.27 7.79
N ARG A 80 -7.51 -7.12 7.26
CA ARG A 80 -7.47 -6.84 5.82
C ARG A 80 -6.05 -7.01 5.32
N ILE A 81 -5.88 -7.89 4.34
CA ILE A 81 -4.66 -8.01 3.56
C ILE A 81 -4.87 -7.30 2.24
N ILE A 82 -4.03 -6.32 1.92
CA ILE A 82 -4.04 -5.61 0.64
C ILE A 82 -3.08 -6.33 -0.31
N GLY A 83 -3.52 -6.60 -1.54
CA GLY A 83 -2.73 -7.26 -2.57
C GLY A 83 -3.07 -6.81 -4.00
N ILE A 84 -2.37 -7.40 -4.97
CA ILE A 84 -2.52 -7.18 -6.41
C ILE A 84 -2.77 -8.53 -7.06
N PHE A 85 -4.00 -8.78 -7.52
CA PHE A 85 -4.41 -10.11 -7.98
C PHE A 85 -4.73 -10.08 -9.47
N LYS A 86 -4.32 -11.13 -10.18
CA LYS A 86 -4.74 -11.39 -11.55
C LYS A 86 -6.20 -11.86 -11.57
N ARG A 87 -7.07 -11.09 -12.21
CA ARG A 87 -8.53 -11.23 -12.12
C ARG A 87 -9.08 -12.56 -12.62
N ASP A 88 -8.46 -13.14 -13.64
CA ASP A 88 -8.93 -14.35 -14.33
C ASP A 88 -8.47 -15.67 -13.67
N SER A 89 -7.67 -15.60 -12.60
CA SER A 89 -7.04 -16.77 -11.99
C SER A 89 -7.14 -16.75 -10.46
N ILE A 90 -8.15 -16.07 -9.92
CA ILE A 90 -8.39 -16.00 -8.48
C ILE A 90 -8.95 -17.34 -7.99
N GLN A 91 -8.19 -17.98 -7.12
CA GLN A 91 -8.57 -19.20 -6.41
C GLN A 91 -9.03 -18.92 -4.98
N LYS A 92 -9.65 -19.92 -4.33
CA LYS A 92 -9.96 -19.83 -2.89
C LYS A 92 -8.67 -19.70 -2.08
N LEU A 93 -8.68 -18.79 -1.12
CA LEU A 93 -7.54 -18.56 -0.23
C LEU A 93 -7.95 -18.81 1.23
N HIS A 94 -6.98 -19.22 2.02
CA HIS A 94 -7.14 -19.51 3.44
C HIS A 94 -6.11 -18.73 4.23
N CYS A 95 -6.54 -18.09 5.31
CA CYS A 95 -5.68 -17.31 6.18
C CYS A 95 -5.10 -18.20 7.26
N VAL A 96 -3.81 -18.03 7.53
CA VAL A 96 -3.13 -18.66 8.67
C VAL A 96 -2.37 -17.59 9.45
N PHE A 97 -2.50 -17.65 10.76
CA PHE A 97 -1.96 -16.64 11.66
C PHE A 97 -0.84 -17.20 12.52
N CYS A 98 0.15 -16.35 12.80
CA CYS A 98 1.10 -16.61 13.88
C CYS A 98 0.52 -16.07 15.20
N CYS A 99 0.02 -16.97 16.04
CA CYS A 99 -0.58 -16.68 17.35
C CYS A 99 0.47 -16.95 18.44
N ALA A 100 1.15 -15.90 18.91
CA ALA A 100 2.18 -16.01 19.96
C ALA A 100 3.20 -17.15 19.72
N GLY A 101 3.75 -17.23 18.49
CA GLY A 101 4.76 -18.23 18.11
C GLY A 101 4.21 -19.58 17.63
N LYS A 102 2.89 -19.79 17.64
CA LYS A 102 2.23 -21.00 17.13
C LYS A 102 1.35 -20.70 15.93
N LEU A 103 1.36 -21.60 14.94
CA LEU A 103 0.48 -21.48 13.78
C LEU A 103 -0.97 -21.86 14.10
N SER A 104 -1.89 -20.97 13.75
CA SER A 104 -3.32 -21.17 13.87
C SER A 104 -3.85 -22.30 12.97
N SER A 105 -5.08 -22.73 13.18
CA SER A 105 -5.84 -23.39 12.11
C SER A 105 -6.10 -22.40 10.97
N THR A 106 -6.27 -22.93 9.76
CA THR A 106 -6.62 -22.11 8.60
C THR A 106 -8.07 -21.62 8.70
N THR A 107 -8.32 -20.34 8.44
CA THR A 107 -9.68 -19.79 8.26
C THR A 107 -9.93 -19.43 6.80
N PRO A 108 -11.17 -19.50 6.28
CA PRO A 108 -11.47 -19.05 4.92
C PRO A 108 -11.17 -17.56 4.75
N GLY A 109 -10.50 -17.18 3.66
CA GLY A 109 -10.31 -15.78 3.27
C GLY A 109 -11.45 -15.30 2.39
N THR A 110 -12.00 -14.12 2.68
CA THR A 110 -12.99 -13.44 1.83
C THR A 110 -12.28 -12.48 0.88
N ILE A 111 -12.32 -12.78 -0.42
CA ILE A 111 -11.65 -12.00 -1.46
C ILE A 111 -12.57 -10.89 -1.95
N LEU A 112 -12.10 -9.64 -1.89
CA LEU A 112 -12.81 -8.43 -2.29
C LEU A 112 -11.98 -7.69 -3.35
N GLN A 113 -12.25 -7.99 -4.62
CA GLN A 113 -11.65 -7.24 -5.73
C GLN A 113 -12.20 -5.82 -5.73
N HIS A 114 -11.33 -4.83 -5.92
CA HIS A 114 -11.76 -3.45 -6.08
C HIS A 114 -12.51 -3.31 -7.42
N SER A 115 -13.60 -2.56 -7.41
CA SER A 115 -14.49 -2.44 -8.59
C SER A 115 -13.81 -1.71 -9.75
N ASP A 116 -13.00 -0.70 -9.43
CA ASP A 116 -12.28 0.07 -10.44
C ASP A 116 -10.95 -0.60 -10.81
N ASN A 117 -10.75 -0.79 -12.11
CA ASN A 117 -9.63 -1.56 -12.66
C ASN A 117 -9.13 -1.04 -14.02
N PHE A 118 -9.78 -0.03 -14.62
CA PHE A 118 -9.39 0.60 -15.89
C PHE A 118 -9.09 -0.38 -17.06
N GLY A 119 -9.66 -1.59 -17.02
CA GLY A 119 -9.45 -2.65 -18.01
C GLY A 119 -8.19 -3.51 -17.79
N PHE A 120 -7.41 -3.28 -16.74
CA PHE A 120 -6.17 -4.01 -16.49
C PHE A 120 -6.42 -5.44 -15.96
N PRO A 121 -5.52 -6.40 -16.27
CA PRO A 121 -5.65 -7.79 -15.83
C PRO A 121 -5.32 -7.99 -14.34
N TYR A 122 -4.45 -7.15 -13.76
CA TYR A 122 -4.16 -7.16 -12.33
C TYR A 122 -4.84 -5.99 -11.63
N VAL A 123 -5.54 -6.28 -10.52
CA VAL A 123 -6.34 -5.31 -9.77
C VAL A 123 -6.01 -5.35 -8.28
N THR A 124 -6.10 -4.20 -7.62
CA THR A 124 -6.05 -4.12 -6.16
C THR A 124 -7.15 -5.00 -5.58
N THR A 125 -6.78 -5.87 -4.65
CA THR A 125 -7.69 -6.85 -4.07
C THR A 125 -7.41 -6.97 -2.59
N ASP A 126 -8.47 -6.93 -1.80
CA ASP A 126 -8.38 -7.18 -0.37
C ASP A 126 -8.72 -8.65 -0.08
N VAL A 127 -7.99 -9.26 0.85
CA VAL A 127 -8.40 -10.54 1.46
C VAL A 127 -8.70 -10.28 2.92
N MET A 128 -9.98 -10.43 3.28
CA MET A 128 -10.43 -10.30 4.66
C MET A 128 -10.35 -11.65 5.37
N CYS A 129 -9.80 -11.65 6.57
CA CYS A 129 -9.58 -12.84 7.38
C CYS A 129 -10.18 -12.66 8.77
N GLN A 130 -10.79 -13.71 9.29
CA GLN A 130 -11.18 -13.80 10.70
C GLN A 130 -10.04 -14.41 11.52
N ILE A 131 -9.66 -13.76 12.61
CA ILE A 131 -8.69 -14.30 13.57
C ILE A 131 -9.38 -15.40 14.39
N PRO A 132 -8.79 -16.61 14.52
CA PRO A 132 -9.33 -17.66 15.37
C PRO A 132 -9.49 -17.22 16.83
N GLN A 133 -10.49 -17.78 17.52
CA GLN A 133 -10.67 -17.53 18.95
C GLN A 133 -9.38 -17.84 19.73
N ASN A 134 -9.08 -17.00 20.73
CA ASN A 134 -7.87 -17.10 21.56
C ASN A 134 -6.53 -16.96 20.80
N CYS A 135 -6.52 -16.36 19.61
CA CYS A 135 -5.30 -16.04 18.88
C CYS A 135 -4.93 -14.56 19.03
N ASN A 136 -3.80 -14.28 19.70
CA ASN A 136 -3.15 -12.96 19.58
C ASN A 136 -2.27 -12.94 18.32
N ALA A 137 -2.89 -12.63 17.19
CA ALA A 137 -2.25 -12.71 15.89
C ALA A 137 -1.15 -11.64 15.72
N THR A 138 0.06 -12.09 15.39
CA THR A 138 1.20 -11.21 15.11
C THR A 138 1.38 -10.93 13.62
N HIS A 139 1.28 -12.00 12.85
CA HIS A 139 1.49 -12.04 11.41
C HIS A 139 0.40 -12.89 10.77
N VAL A 140 0.19 -12.70 9.46
CA VAL A 140 -0.73 -13.47 8.64
C VAL A 140 -0.06 -13.91 7.35
N ASN A 141 -0.45 -15.08 6.85
CA ASN A 141 -0.12 -15.56 5.51
C ASN A 141 -1.38 -16.13 4.84
N LEU A 142 -1.34 -16.26 3.51
CA LEU A 142 -2.39 -16.81 2.68
C LEU A 142 -1.95 -18.13 2.05
N LEU A 143 -2.85 -19.10 2.03
CA LEU A 143 -2.65 -20.43 1.47
C LEU A 143 -3.71 -20.74 0.43
N THR A 144 -3.32 -21.41 -0.64
CA THR A 144 -4.23 -21.83 -1.73
C THR A 144 -5.00 -23.11 -1.39
N GLN A 145 -4.55 -23.87 -0.39
CA GLN A 145 -5.17 -25.08 0.10
C GLN A 145 -5.15 -25.09 1.64
N PRO A 146 -6.14 -25.69 2.30
CA PRO A 146 -6.13 -25.84 3.76
C PRO A 146 -5.03 -26.83 4.19
N GLY A 147 -4.46 -26.62 5.38
CA GLY A 147 -3.42 -27.48 5.96
C GLY A 147 -2.20 -26.72 6.48
N LYS A 148 -1.51 -27.28 7.48
CA LYS A 148 -0.34 -26.65 8.14
C LYS A 148 1.00 -27.07 7.55
N ASP A 149 1.05 -28.19 6.84
CA ASP A 149 2.28 -28.85 6.37
C ASP A 149 3.02 -28.14 5.22
N ARG A 150 2.61 -26.91 4.84
CA ARG A 150 3.15 -26.18 3.68
C ARG A 150 3.71 -24.78 3.98
N LEU A 151 3.91 -24.45 5.25
CA LEU A 151 4.36 -23.12 5.67
C LEU A 151 5.87 -22.99 5.85
N VAL A 152 6.62 -24.08 5.72
CA VAL A 152 8.09 -24.02 5.68
C VAL A 152 8.47 -23.13 4.49
N ASP A 153 9.20 -22.05 4.77
CA ASP A 153 9.72 -21.05 3.80
C ASP A 153 8.70 -20.08 3.17
N GLN A 154 7.59 -19.75 3.84
CA GLN A 154 6.64 -18.76 3.32
C GLN A 154 6.67 -17.41 4.06
N PRO A 155 6.81 -16.28 3.34
CA PRO A 155 6.87 -14.97 3.95
C PRO A 155 5.52 -14.58 4.57
N CYS A 156 5.53 -14.27 5.87
CA CYS A 156 4.36 -13.78 6.58
C CYS A 156 4.34 -12.24 6.63
N LEU A 157 3.15 -11.65 6.53
CA LEU A 157 2.96 -10.20 6.65
C LEU A 157 2.72 -9.81 8.10
N PRO A 158 3.42 -8.79 8.64
CA PRO A 158 3.10 -8.26 9.95
C PRO A 158 1.73 -7.59 9.93
N ILE A 159 0.91 -7.88 10.94
CA ILE A 159 -0.39 -7.22 11.10
C ILE A 159 -0.15 -5.88 11.81
N ARG A 160 -0.47 -4.77 11.13
CA ARG A 160 -0.36 -3.41 11.65
C ARG A 160 -1.68 -2.92 12.25
N ASN A 161 -1.69 -1.73 12.86
CA ASN A 161 -2.88 -1.06 13.42
C ASN A 161 -3.57 -1.87 14.54
N LYS A 162 -2.80 -2.62 15.32
CA LYS A 162 -3.33 -3.31 16.49
C LYS A 162 -3.56 -2.27 17.58
N ARG A 163 -4.83 -1.99 17.88
CA ARG A 163 -5.20 -1.10 18.98
C ARG A 163 -4.52 -1.56 20.26
N SER A 164 -3.79 -0.65 20.91
CA SER A 164 -3.35 -0.86 22.29
C SER A 164 -4.56 -0.64 23.21
N ASN A 165 -5.20 -1.73 23.64
CA ASN A 165 -6.14 -1.79 24.77
C ASN A 165 -6.94 -0.50 25.10
N GLY A 166 -7.78 -0.02 24.18
CA GLY A 166 -9.03 0.73 24.42
C GLY A 166 -9.07 1.91 25.42
N LYS A 167 -7.96 2.42 25.96
CA LYS A 167 -7.96 3.34 27.10
C LYS A 167 -7.38 4.72 26.81
N GLU A 168 -6.67 4.91 25.71
CA GLU A 168 -6.21 6.24 25.31
C GLU A 168 -6.99 6.69 24.09
N LYS A 169 -7.56 7.91 24.14
CA LYS A 169 -7.79 8.67 22.91
C LYS A 169 -6.41 8.82 22.27
N GLU A 170 -6.04 7.89 21.41
CA GLU A 170 -4.74 7.89 20.74
C GLU A 170 -4.54 9.28 20.15
N LYS A 171 -3.59 10.02 20.73
CA LYS A 171 -3.16 11.29 20.17
C LYS A 171 -2.51 10.93 18.84
N LEU A 172 -3.24 11.16 17.75
CA LEU A 172 -2.72 10.95 16.41
C LEU A 172 -1.42 11.73 16.26
N GLN A 173 -0.41 11.09 15.68
CA GLN A 173 0.93 11.66 15.52
C GLN A 173 0.90 12.87 14.59
N PHE A 174 0.06 12.80 13.56
CA PHE A 174 -0.02 13.75 12.47
C PHE A 174 -1.45 14.25 12.28
N ASN A 175 -1.60 15.52 11.97
CA ASN A 175 -2.87 16.07 11.53
C ASN A 175 -3.08 15.77 10.04
N PHE A 176 -2.05 15.96 9.22
CA PHE A 176 -2.10 15.77 7.77
C PHE A 176 -0.97 14.90 7.26
N THR A 177 -1.32 13.94 6.41
CA THR A 177 -0.36 13.16 5.63
C THR A 177 -0.70 13.24 4.15
N VAL A 178 0.28 13.53 3.30
CA VAL A 178 0.12 13.44 1.84
C VAL A 178 0.64 12.09 1.36
N CYS A 179 -0.14 11.39 0.55
CA CYS A 179 0.23 10.14 -0.11
C CYS A 179 0.45 10.41 -1.59
N ILE A 180 1.68 10.23 -2.06
CA ILE A 180 2.08 10.34 -3.46
C ILE A 180 2.25 8.92 -4.01
N SER A 181 1.39 8.55 -4.94
CA SER A 181 1.12 7.15 -5.23
C SER A 181 2.25 6.38 -5.90
N ASN A 182 3.02 6.94 -6.85
CA ASN A 182 4.15 6.26 -7.48
C ASN A 182 5.12 7.26 -8.11
N LEU A 183 6.41 7.14 -7.77
CA LEU A 183 7.52 7.77 -8.47
C LEU A 183 8.18 6.72 -9.39
N PHE A 184 8.24 7.01 -10.69
CA PHE A 184 8.73 6.06 -11.69
C PHE A 184 9.35 6.77 -12.89
N GLY A 185 10.05 5.99 -13.74
CA GLY A 185 10.53 6.46 -15.04
C GLY A 185 11.64 7.51 -14.92
N ASP A 186 12.46 7.39 -13.88
CA ASP A 186 13.62 8.25 -13.62
C ASP A 186 13.24 9.73 -13.50
N TYR A 187 12.03 9.98 -12.97
CA TYR A 187 11.51 11.31 -12.73
C TYR A 187 12.51 12.15 -11.91
N ASN A 188 12.89 13.32 -12.45
CA ASN A 188 13.97 14.14 -11.89
C ASN A 188 13.60 15.65 -11.87
N ASN A 189 12.31 16.01 -11.70
CA ASN A 189 11.89 17.41 -11.59
C ASN A 189 12.16 17.97 -10.18
N VAL A 190 13.43 18.09 -9.80
CA VAL A 190 13.88 18.49 -8.46
C VAL A 190 13.24 19.81 -8.00
N LEU A 191 13.33 20.87 -8.79
CA LEU A 191 12.86 22.20 -8.38
C LEU A 191 11.36 22.20 -8.06
N GLN A 192 10.56 21.52 -8.90
CA GLN A 192 9.13 21.37 -8.67
C GLN A 192 8.88 20.61 -7.36
N VAL A 193 9.53 19.45 -7.15
CA VAL A 193 9.31 18.64 -5.95
C VAL A 193 9.75 19.37 -4.69
N ALA A 194 10.90 20.04 -4.71
CA ALA A 194 11.38 20.84 -3.60
C ALA A 194 10.39 21.96 -3.25
N GLN A 195 9.87 22.68 -4.25
CA GLN A 195 8.84 23.71 -4.05
C GLN A 195 7.54 23.12 -3.50
N THR A 196 7.08 21.98 -4.01
CA THR A 196 5.88 21.30 -3.52
C THR A 196 6.03 20.86 -2.06
N LEU A 197 7.16 20.27 -1.68
CA LEU A 197 7.41 19.82 -0.30
C LEU A 197 7.48 20.99 0.69
N GLU A 198 8.14 22.08 0.32
CA GLU A 198 8.17 23.29 1.14
C GLU A 198 6.79 23.95 1.23
N MET A 199 6.00 23.94 0.15
CA MET A 199 4.60 24.37 0.20
C MET A 199 3.76 23.50 1.14
N TYR A 200 3.96 22.18 1.15
CA TYR A 200 3.27 21.29 2.07
C TYR A 200 3.56 21.65 3.54
N ARG A 201 4.80 22.00 3.89
CA ARG A 201 5.13 22.50 5.23
C ARG A 201 4.33 23.75 5.59
N LEU A 202 4.28 24.73 4.68
CA LEU A 202 3.53 25.97 4.89
C LEU A 202 2.01 25.74 4.99
N LEU A 203 1.51 24.74 4.29
CA LEU A 203 0.10 24.32 4.35
C LEU A 203 -0.23 23.49 5.60
N GLY A 204 0.73 23.18 6.46
CA GLY A 204 0.55 22.43 7.70
C GLY A 204 0.50 20.91 7.51
N VAL A 205 1.11 20.39 6.45
CA VAL A 205 1.34 18.94 6.29
C VAL A 205 2.44 18.51 7.25
N ASP A 206 2.22 17.41 7.98
CA ASP A 206 3.20 16.89 8.93
C ASP A 206 4.09 15.79 8.33
N ARG A 207 3.55 15.04 7.36
CA ARG A 207 4.20 13.87 6.77
C ARG A 207 3.85 13.71 5.31
N VAL A 208 4.81 13.31 4.48
CA VAL A 208 4.59 12.92 3.09
C VAL A 208 5.05 11.47 2.91
N VAL A 209 4.21 10.62 2.32
CA VAL A 209 4.56 9.23 1.97
C VAL A 209 4.69 9.14 0.46
N ILE A 210 5.83 8.65 -0.03
CA ILE A 210 6.11 8.51 -1.46
C ILE A 210 6.46 7.06 -1.73
N TYR A 211 5.70 6.41 -2.61
CA TYR A 211 6.03 5.09 -3.11
C TYR A 211 6.98 5.23 -4.29
N ASN A 212 8.14 4.60 -4.22
CA ASN A 212 9.21 4.78 -5.20
C ASN A 212 9.50 3.48 -5.96
N THR A 213 9.18 3.48 -7.25
CA THR A 213 9.65 2.46 -8.19
C THR A 213 11.03 2.84 -8.70
N THR A 214 11.15 4.02 -9.35
CA THR A 214 12.43 4.61 -9.74
C THR A 214 12.36 6.13 -9.75
N CYS A 215 13.47 6.79 -9.45
CA CYS A 215 13.61 8.25 -9.55
C CYS A 215 15.02 8.63 -9.98
N GLY A 216 15.17 9.84 -10.54
CA GLY A 216 16.46 10.37 -10.93
C GLY A 216 17.39 10.64 -9.73
N PRO A 217 18.71 10.67 -9.94
CA PRO A 217 19.69 10.74 -8.84
C PRO A 217 19.64 12.05 -8.06
N ASP A 218 19.36 13.18 -8.72
CA ASP A 218 19.27 14.48 -8.03
C ASP A 218 18.02 14.54 -7.16
N LEU A 219 16.91 13.99 -7.65
CA LEU A 219 15.69 13.89 -6.87
C LEU A 219 15.83 12.90 -5.71
N ASP A 220 16.49 11.76 -5.92
CA ASP A 220 16.75 10.80 -4.84
C ASP A 220 17.52 11.45 -3.69
N ARG A 221 18.61 12.16 -4.01
CA ARG A 221 19.39 12.92 -3.02
C ARG A 221 18.53 13.95 -2.27
N LEU A 222 17.71 14.71 -2.99
CA LEU A 222 16.80 15.68 -2.37
C LEU A 222 15.83 14.99 -1.40
N LEU A 223 15.20 13.88 -1.81
CA LEU A 223 14.22 13.16 -0.99
C LEU A 223 14.86 12.47 0.22
N GLN A 224 16.13 12.06 0.13
CA GLN A 224 16.88 11.55 1.27
C GLN A 224 17.02 12.60 2.39
N ILE A 225 17.33 13.85 2.06
CA ILE A 225 17.42 14.94 3.04
C ILE A 225 16.09 15.09 3.79
N TYR A 226 14.97 15.17 3.07
CA TYR A 226 13.65 15.24 3.71
C TYR A 226 13.27 13.99 4.51
N SER A 227 13.80 12.83 4.13
CA SER A 227 13.59 11.56 4.84
C SER A 227 14.35 11.51 6.15
N GLU A 228 15.60 11.99 6.16
CA GLU A 228 16.44 12.14 7.35
C GLU A 228 15.83 13.14 8.34
N GLU A 229 15.23 14.23 7.84
CA GLU A 229 14.48 15.18 8.66
C GLU A 229 13.15 14.60 9.20
N GLY A 230 12.72 13.43 8.72
CA GLY A 230 11.48 12.79 9.12
C GLY A 230 10.21 13.40 8.50
N PHE A 231 10.33 14.27 7.50
CA PHE A 231 9.19 14.84 6.80
C PHE A 231 8.66 13.92 5.69
N VAL A 232 9.56 13.25 4.96
CA VAL A 232 9.22 12.30 3.89
C VAL A 232 9.43 10.85 4.37
N GLU A 233 8.50 9.97 4.03
CA GLU A 233 8.60 8.52 4.16
C GLU A 233 8.71 7.90 2.78
N MET A 234 9.90 7.42 2.43
CA MET A 234 10.10 6.67 1.20
C MET A 234 9.67 5.22 1.42
N VAL A 235 8.73 4.76 0.60
CA VAL A 235 8.28 3.36 0.57
C VAL A 235 8.80 2.73 -0.72
N PRO A 236 9.75 1.78 -0.66
CA PRO A 236 10.18 1.05 -1.85
C PRO A 236 8.98 0.41 -2.55
N TRP A 237 8.89 0.49 -3.87
CA TRP A 237 7.76 -0.04 -4.64
C TRP A 237 8.25 -0.72 -5.94
N PRO A 238 8.90 -1.90 -5.83
CA PRO A 238 9.54 -2.60 -6.95
C PRO A 238 8.53 -3.37 -7.81
N ILE A 239 7.43 -2.71 -8.21
CA ILE A 239 6.33 -3.33 -8.95
C ILE A 239 6.77 -3.85 -10.32
N ASP A 240 7.74 -3.18 -10.94
CA ASP A 240 8.38 -3.51 -12.21
C ASP A 240 9.23 -4.79 -12.15
N GLN A 241 9.64 -5.22 -10.95
CA GLN A 241 10.31 -6.51 -10.74
C GLN A 241 9.32 -7.69 -10.71
N HIS A 242 8.02 -7.40 -10.57
CA HIS A 242 6.98 -8.42 -10.42
C HIS A 242 5.98 -8.47 -11.57
N LEU A 243 5.71 -7.33 -12.21
CA LEU A 243 4.75 -7.16 -13.30
C LEU A 243 5.31 -6.19 -14.34
N ASN A 244 4.69 -6.12 -15.51
CA ASN A 244 4.93 -5.05 -16.48
C ASN A 244 3.96 -3.88 -16.24
N PRO A 245 4.29 -2.87 -15.42
CA PRO A 245 3.38 -1.78 -15.11
C PRO A 245 3.09 -0.91 -16.33
N SER A 246 1.84 -0.44 -16.45
CA SER A 246 1.48 0.49 -17.49
C SER A 246 1.99 1.89 -17.22
N ARG A 247 2.40 2.59 -18.28
CA ARG A 247 2.73 4.02 -18.25
C ARG A 247 1.52 4.93 -18.51
N GLY A 248 0.36 4.34 -18.84
CA GLY A 248 -0.88 5.06 -19.09
C GLY A 248 -2.01 4.58 -18.18
N TRP A 249 -3.07 5.37 -18.13
CA TRP A 249 -4.23 5.13 -17.27
C TRP A 249 -5.25 4.16 -17.89
N LEU A 250 -5.28 4.00 -19.22
CA LEU A 250 -6.24 3.15 -19.91
C LEU A 250 -5.57 1.93 -20.56
N PHE A 251 -6.01 0.74 -20.17
CA PHE A 251 -5.45 -0.52 -20.68
C PHE A 251 -5.49 -0.63 -22.20
N SER A 252 -6.61 -0.23 -22.84
CA SER A 252 -6.77 -0.31 -24.29
C SER A 252 -5.83 0.59 -25.09
N GLN A 253 -5.21 1.60 -24.46
CA GLN A 253 -4.27 2.51 -25.10
C GLN A 253 -2.81 2.17 -24.80
N SER A 254 -2.51 1.76 -23.57
CA SER A 254 -1.12 1.61 -23.11
C SER A 254 -0.71 0.18 -22.77
N GLY A 255 -1.65 -0.76 -22.70
CA GLY A 255 -1.39 -2.15 -22.32
C GLY A 255 -0.69 -2.27 -20.96
N GLY A 256 -0.03 -3.40 -20.72
CA GLY A 256 0.63 -3.71 -19.45
C GLY A 256 -0.27 -4.49 -18.49
N ASP A 257 0.31 -4.91 -17.37
CA ASP A 257 -0.31 -5.81 -16.41
C ASP A 257 -1.14 -5.08 -15.36
N VAL A 258 -0.67 -3.93 -14.89
CA VAL A 258 -1.26 -3.19 -13.77
C VAL A 258 -1.36 -1.69 -14.06
N HIS A 259 -2.45 -1.08 -13.60
CA HIS A 259 -2.75 0.35 -13.78
C HIS A 259 -1.67 1.24 -13.17
N TYR A 260 -1.04 2.08 -14.01
CA TYR A 260 -0.16 3.19 -13.61
C TYR A 260 0.81 2.86 -12.45
N PHE A 261 1.67 1.86 -12.66
CA PHE A 261 2.62 1.37 -11.64
C PHE A 261 1.98 0.87 -10.33
N GLY A 262 0.72 0.43 -10.37
CA GLY A 262 0.00 -0.02 -9.18
C GLY A 262 -0.56 1.10 -8.30
N GLN A 263 -0.83 2.26 -8.89
CA GLN A 263 -1.32 3.47 -8.19
C GLN A 263 -2.53 3.19 -7.29
N LEU A 264 -3.48 2.38 -7.74
CA LEU A 264 -4.66 2.03 -6.93
C LEU A 264 -4.25 1.32 -5.64
N THR A 265 -3.28 0.42 -5.72
CA THR A 265 -2.82 -0.35 -4.56
C THR A 265 -2.06 0.53 -3.58
N THR A 266 -1.20 1.43 -4.05
CA THR A 266 -0.43 2.33 -3.17
C THR A 266 -1.32 3.35 -2.47
N LEU A 267 -2.33 3.91 -3.17
CA LEU A 267 -3.32 4.80 -2.56
C LEU A 267 -4.07 4.10 -1.42
N ASN A 268 -4.53 2.87 -1.65
CA ASN A 268 -5.19 2.08 -0.61
C ASN A 268 -4.22 1.73 0.52
N GLU A 269 -3.01 1.24 0.24
CA GLU A 269 -2.01 0.95 1.27
C GLU A 269 -1.71 2.15 2.16
N CYS A 270 -1.61 3.34 1.57
CA CYS A 270 -1.26 4.57 2.28
C CYS A 270 -2.36 5.03 3.24
N ILE A 271 -3.63 4.85 2.87
CA ILE A 271 -4.78 5.10 3.76
C ILE A 271 -4.65 4.23 5.02
N TYR A 272 -4.42 2.93 4.87
CA TYR A 272 -4.32 2.02 6.01
C TYR A 272 -3.04 2.23 6.81
N ARG A 273 -1.91 2.49 6.14
CA ARG A 273 -0.64 2.89 6.78
C ARG A 273 -0.81 4.12 7.68
N SER A 274 -1.66 5.05 7.25
CA SER A 274 -1.88 6.32 7.94
C SER A 274 -3.05 6.29 8.93
N MET A 275 -3.81 5.18 8.97
CA MET A 275 -5.11 5.11 9.65
C MET A 275 -5.08 5.36 11.17
N ASP A 276 -4.00 4.98 11.85
CA ASP A 276 -3.82 5.19 13.29
C ASP A 276 -2.80 6.27 13.65
N ARG A 277 -2.23 6.94 12.65
CA ARG A 277 -1.24 8.00 12.86
C ARG A 277 -1.67 9.37 12.35
N SER A 278 -2.62 9.45 11.42
CA SER A 278 -3.00 10.69 10.74
C SER A 278 -4.50 10.99 10.85
N ARG A 279 -4.84 12.24 11.15
CA ARG A 279 -6.25 12.69 11.18
C ARG A 279 -6.84 12.79 9.78
N TYR A 280 -6.08 13.33 8.85
CA TYR A 280 -6.44 13.48 7.44
C TYR A 280 -5.31 12.98 6.53
N VAL A 281 -5.71 12.39 5.40
CA VAL A 281 -4.83 11.91 4.35
C VAL A 281 -5.21 12.55 3.03
N LEU A 282 -4.24 13.15 2.34
CA LEU A 282 -4.37 13.73 1.02
C LEU A 282 -3.88 12.71 -0.01
N LEU A 283 -4.70 12.38 -1.00
CA LEU A 283 -4.38 11.42 -2.05
C LEU A 283 -4.02 12.18 -3.33
N ASN A 284 -2.73 12.47 -3.52
CA ASN A 284 -2.25 13.40 -4.54
C ASN A 284 -1.28 12.74 -5.52
N ASP A 285 -1.22 13.26 -6.74
CA ASP A 285 -0.08 13.03 -7.62
C ASP A 285 1.06 14.02 -7.27
N ILE A 286 2.28 13.75 -7.75
CA ILE A 286 3.48 14.52 -7.37
C ILE A 286 3.48 15.97 -7.89
N ASP A 287 2.67 16.24 -8.91
CA ASP A 287 2.47 17.53 -9.57
C ASP A 287 1.19 18.26 -9.12
N GLU A 288 0.55 17.80 -8.06
CA GLU A 288 -0.71 18.33 -7.54
C GLU A 288 -0.59 18.86 -6.11
N ILE A 289 -1.01 20.11 -5.88
CA ILE A 289 -1.10 20.72 -4.54
C ILE A 289 -2.56 21.03 -4.23
N ILE A 290 -3.13 20.45 -3.18
CA ILE A 290 -4.45 20.87 -2.66
C ILE A 290 -4.29 22.21 -1.94
N MET A 291 -4.84 23.28 -2.53
CA MET A 291 -4.60 24.65 -2.09
C MET A 291 -5.87 25.31 -1.52
N PRO A 292 -5.87 25.79 -0.27
CA PRO A 292 -6.93 26.64 0.27
C PRO A 292 -6.87 28.08 -0.27
N TYR A 293 -8.03 28.64 -0.62
CA TYR A 293 -8.18 30.01 -1.15
C TYR A 293 -8.88 30.97 -0.18
N LYS A 294 -9.65 30.43 0.78
CA LYS A 294 -10.30 31.22 1.85
C LYS A 294 -9.63 31.09 3.21
N HIS A 295 -8.57 30.29 3.28
CA HIS A 295 -7.83 29.96 4.51
C HIS A 295 -6.33 29.96 4.25
N ASN A 296 -5.54 30.12 5.32
CA ASN A 296 -4.08 30.18 5.21
C ASN A 296 -3.43 28.80 5.07
N ASN A 297 -4.07 27.73 5.57
CA ASN A 297 -3.52 26.38 5.59
C ASN A 297 -4.63 25.31 5.65
N LEU A 298 -4.24 24.04 5.57
CA LEU A 298 -5.16 22.90 5.58
C LEU A 298 -5.87 22.76 6.94
N THR A 299 -5.21 23.08 8.05
CA THR A 299 -5.81 23.01 9.40
C THR A 299 -7.03 23.92 9.50
N SER A 300 -6.88 25.21 9.19
CA SER A 300 -7.99 26.17 9.23
C SER A 300 -9.11 25.82 8.24
N LEU A 301 -8.77 25.29 7.06
CA LEU A 301 -9.76 24.79 6.11
C LEU A 301 -10.56 23.63 6.72
N MET A 302 -9.88 22.62 7.25
CA MET A 302 -10.54 21.42 7.76
C MET A 302 -11.31 21.66 9.05
N ASP A 303 -10.88 22.59 9.91
CA ASP A 303 -11.63 22.96 11.11
C ASP A 303 -13.02 23.51 10.73
N VAL A 304 -13.09 24.40 9.73
CA VAL A 304 -14.36 24.95 9.23
C VAL A 304 -15.19 23.87 8.52
N LEU A 305 -14.58 23.12 7.59
CA LEU A 305 -15.30 22.09 6.85
C LEU A 305 -15.87 21.00 7.76
N GLN A 306 -15.10 20.56 8.76
CA GLN A 306 -15.56 19.54 9.70
C GLN A 306 -16.61 20.08 10.68
N GLN A 307 -16.53 21.35 11.08
CA GLN A 307 -17.57 21.98 11.90
C GLN A 307 -18.90 22.09 11.13
N GLN A 308 -18.86 22.50 9.86
CA GLN A 308 -20.06 22.62 9.02
C GLN A 308 -20.60 21.27 8.56
N HIS A 309 -19.72 20.28 8.42
CA HIS A 309 -20.06 18.98 7.87
C HIS A 309 -19.50 17.82 8.72
N PRO A 310 -19.97 17.65 9.97
CA PRO A 310 -19.37 16.72 10.94
C PRO A 310 -19.42 15.24 10.51
N ASN A 311 -20.40 14.85 9.70
CA ASN A 311 -20.58 13.47 9.23
C ASN A 311 -19.81 13.15 7.93
N LYS A 312 -18.96 14.07 7.45
CA LYS A 312 -18.19 13.89 6.23
C LYS A 312 -16.79 13.38 6.55
N GLY A 313 -16.45 12.27 5.93
CA GLY A 313 -15.13 11.63 6.06
C GLY A 313 -14.26 11.80 4.81
N VAL A 314 -14.81 12.35 3.73
CA VAL A 314 -14.14 12.48 2.42
C VAL A 314 -14.53 13.83 1.82
N PHE A 315 -13.53 14.61 1.43
CA PHE A 315 -13.67 15.94 0.84
C PHE A 315 -13.06 15.92 -0.56
N LEU A 316 -13.91 16.05 -1.58
CA LEU A 316 -13.51 16.05 -2.99
C LEU A 316 -13.07 17.46 -3.37
N ILE A 317 -11.86 17.59 -3.92
CA ILE A 317 -11.24 18.84 -4.33
C ILE A 317 -11.12 18.84 -5.86
N GLU A 318 -11.66 19.88 -6.51
CA GLU A 318 -11.69 20.00 -7.97
C GLU A 318 -10.28 20.23 -8.54
N ASN A 319 -9.92 19.50 -9.61
CA ASN A 319 -8.64 19.66 -10.28
C ASN A 319 -8.57 20.93 -11.13
N HIS A 320 -7.48 21.71 -11.08
CA HIS A 320 -7.30 22.86 -11.98
C HIS A 320 -5.89 22.83 -12.58
N ILE A 321 -5.80 22.85 -13.91
CA ILE A 321 -4.54 22.69 -14.65
C ILE A 321 -3.85 24.04 -14.81
N PHE A 322 -2.56 24.07 -14.47
CA PHE A 322 -1.65 25.18 -14.64
C PHE A 322 -0.61 24.80 -15.70
N PRO A 323 -0.89 25.06 -17.00
CA PRO A 323 -0.04 24.62 -18.09
C PRO A 323 1.38 25.19 -18.00
N LYS A 324 2.33 24.47 -18.61
CA LYS A 324 3.65 25.05 -18.90
C LYS A 324 3.43 26.25 -19.81
N LYS A 325 3.97 27.42 -19.43
CA LYS A 325 3.73 28.72 -20.08
C LYS A 325 3.50 28.59 -21.61
N PRO A 326 2.38 29.08 -22.16
CA PRO A 326 2.21 29.18 -23.59
C PRO A 326 3.17 30.27 -24.11
N PHE A 327 4.28 29.85 -24.73
CA PHE A 327 5.22 30.65 -25.53
C PHE A 327 5.74 32.03 -25.06
N ASN A 328 7.08 32.09 -24.99
CA ASN A 328 8.01 33.16 -25.39
C ASN A 328 7.99 34.61 -24.88
N GLU A 329 7.13 35.06 -23.97
CA GLU A 329 7.26 36.43 -23.44
C GLU A 329 7.16 36.52 -21.91
N SER A 330 8.31 36.57 -21.25
CA SER A 330 8.41 37.00 -19.86
C SER A 330 9.75 37.67 -19.61
N LYS A 331 9.70 38.99 -19.35
CA LYS A 331 10.80 39.78 -18.73
C LYS A 331 11.24 39.22 -17.36
N TRP A 332 10.47 38.27 -16.83
CA TRP A 332 10.75 37.50 -15.62
C TRP A 332 11.17 36.11 -16.06
N GLY A 333 12.42 35.99 -16.51
CA GLY A 333 13.08 34.68 -16.67
C GLY A 333 13.17 33.97 -15.31
N PRO A 334 13.58 32.68 -15.26
CA PRO A 334 13.86 32.03 -13.99
C PRO A 334 14.78 32.94 -13.18
N LEU A 335 14.42 33.18 -11.91
CA LEU A 335 15.31 33.85 -10.96
C LEU A 335 16.72 33.30 -11.19
N PRO A 336 17.77 34.13 -11.41
CA PRO A 336 19.10 33.65 -11.80
C PRO A 336 19.64 32.50 -10.95
N ARG A 337 19.19 32.43 -9.69
CA ARG A 337 19.60 31.48 -8.66
C ARG A 337 19.34 30.00 -8.94
N TRP A 338 18.31 29.60 -9.71
CA TRP A 338 17.97 28.17 -9.90
C TRP A 338 18.27 27.62 -11.31
N ARG A 339 19.04 28.36 -12.12
CA ARG A 339 19.29 28.04 -13.54
C ARG A 339 19.93 26.64 -13.78
N GLY A 340 20.52 26.02 -12.75
CA GLY A 340 21.11 24.68 -12.81
C GLY A 340 20.32 23.57 -12.09
N VAL A 341 19.19 23.88 -11.47
CA VAL A 341 18.40 22.88 -10.73
C VAL A 341 17.45 22.16 -11.71
N PRO A 342 17.46 20.82 -11.81
CA PRO A 342 16.55 20.08 -12.68
C PRO A 342 15.07 20.35 -12.38
N GLY A 343 14.24 20.37 -13.42
CA GLY A 343 12.80 20.61 -13.31
C GLY A 343 12.38 22.03 -13.64
N PHE A 344 11.17 22.42 -13.21
CA PHE A 344 10.59 23.73 -13.51
C PHE A 344 10.08 24.43 -12.24
N ASN A 345 9.99 25.75 -12.31
CA ASN A 345 9.50 26.59 -11.22
C ASN A 345 7.96 26.62 -11.21
N ILE A 346 7.33 26.05 -10.17
CA ILE A 346 5.85 26.09 -10.04
C ILE A 346 5.33 27.51 -9.77
N LEU A 347 6.13 28.39 -9.17
CA LEU A 347 5.74 29.79 -8.91
C LEU A 347 5.60 30.64 -10.19
N ASP A 348 6.14 30.15 -11.32
CA ASP A 348 6.01 30.79 -12.62
C ASP A 348 4.73 30.36 -13.36
N ARG A 349 4.02 29.34 -12.87
CA ARG A 349 2.78 28.85 -13.43
C ARG A 349 1.61 29.56 -12.77
N ILE A 350 1.26 30.73 -13.30
CA ILE A 350 0.15 31.56 -12.80
C ILE A 350 -1.06 31.58 -13.73
N TYR A 351 -0.98 30.92 -14.87
CA TYR A 351 -2.10 30.79 -15.79
C TYR A 351 -2.76 29.45 -15.53
N LYS A 352 -4.08 29.48 -15.41
CA LYS A 352 -4.93 28.35 -15.07
C LYS A 352 -6.01 28.16 -16.12
N GLU A 353 -6.26 26.92 -16.49
CA GLU A 353 -7.39 26.53 -17.32
C GLU A 353 -8.66 26.44 -16.45
N GLU A 354 -9.79 26.96 -16.95
CA GLU A 354 -11.08 26.66 -16.33
C GLU A 354 -11.54 25.26 -16.77
N PRO A 355 -11.96 24.41 -15.82
CA PRO A 355 -12.41 23.08 -16.16
C PRO A 355 -13.73 23.14 -16.94
N ASP A 356 -13.83 22.31 -17.98
CA ASP A 356 -15.10 22.10 -18.67
C ASP A 356 -16.02 21.25 -17.80
N ARG A 357 -16.96 21.91 -17.13
CA ARG A 357 -17.92 21.27 -16.21
C ARG A 357 -19.07 20.57 -16.94
N THR A 358 -19.10 20.56 -18.28
CA THR A 358 -20.08 19.79 -19.07
C THR A 358 -19.68 18.34 -19.26
N ILE A 359 -18.39 18.04 -19.07
CA ILE A 359 -17.82 16.69 -19.13
C ILE A 359 -17.35 16.24 -17.75
N TYR A 360 -17.00 14.95 -17.63
CA TYR A 360 -16.40 14.43 -16.39
C TYR A 360 -15.12 15.20 -16.06
N HIS A 361 -15.02 15.64 -14.81
CA HIS A 361 -13.89 16.41 -14.32
C HIS A 361 -13.23 15.73 -13.11
N PRO A 362 -11.92 15.48 -13.13
CA PRO A 362 -11.25 14.75 -12.07
C PRO A 362 -11.19 15.55 -10.75
N HIS A 363 -11.22 14.81 -9.66
CA HIS A 363 -11.02 15.32 -8.31
C HIS A 363 -9.89 14.56 -7.64
N LYS A 364 -9.34 15.15 -6.57
CA LYS A 364 -8.55 14.44 -5.56
C LYS A 364 -9.19 14.65 -4.20
N MET A 365 -8.66 14.00 -3.18
CA MET A 365 -9.42 13.78 -1.96
C MET A 365 -8.57 14.07 -0.72
N ILE A 366 -9.18 14.80 0.22
CA ILE A 366 -8.78 14.79 1.62
C ILE A 366 -9.70 13.78 2.32
N VAL A 367 -9.13 12.75 2.94
CA VAL A 367 -9.90 11.68 3.58
C VAL A 367 -9.55 11.51 5.04
N GLN A 368 -10.54 11.20 5.87
CA GLN A 368 -10.32 10.59 7.17
C GLN A 368 -10.07 9.09 6.95
N PRO A 369 -8.88 8.56 7.22
CA PRO A 369 -8.52 7.22 6.78
C PRO A 369 -9.41 6.13 7.41
N ARG A 370 -9.87 6.33 8.66
CA ARG A 370 -10.80 5.41 9.33
C ARG A 370 -12.17 5.30 8.65
N MET A 371 -12.57 6.29 7.86
CA MET A 371 -13.84 6.31 7.13
C MET A 371 -13.75 5.66 5.74
N VAL A 372 -12.55 5.43 5.19
CA VAL A 372 -12.36 4.88 3.84
C VAL A 372 -11.91 3.43 3.88
N GLN A 373 -12.63 2.55 3.17
CA GLN A 373 -12.29 1.13 3.06
C GLN A 373 -11.58 0.80 1.75
N GLN A 374 -12.02 1.40 0.64
CA GLN A 374 -11.46 1.21 -0.70
C GLN A 374 -11.54 2.52 -1.49
N THR A 375 -10.47 2.88 -2.21
CA THR A 375 -10.41 4.10 -3.05
C THR A 375 -9.93 3.79 -4.46
N SER A 376 -10.32 4.64 -5.41
CA SER A 376 -9.68 4.80 -6.72
C SER A 376 -8.87 6.11 -6.75
N VAL A 377 -8.41 6.53 -7.94
CA VAL A 377 -7.62 7.75 -8.17
C VAL A 377 -8.43 9.01 -7.89
N HIS A 378 -9.69 9.05 -8.34
CA HIS A 378 -10.52 10.26 -8.33
C HIS A 378 -11.76 10.18 -7.45
N GLU A 379 -12.05 9.01 -6.89
CA GLU A 379 -13.22 8.77 -6.06
C GLU A 379 -12.99 7.65 -5.05
N VAL A 380 -13.87 7.57 -4.05
CA VAL A 380 -13.88 6.50 -3.06
C VAL A 380 -14.86 5.41 -3.48
N LEU A 381 -14.39 4.16 -3.51
CA LEU A 381 -15.20 3.00 -3.92
C LEU A 381 -16.06 2.47 -2.76
N LYS A 382 -15.53 2.53 -1.54
CA LYS A 382 -16.22 2.06 -0.33
C LYS A 382 -15.83 2.87 0.89
N MET A 383 -16.82 3.40 1.60
CA MET A 383 -16.62 4.20 2.80
C MET A 383 -17.75 4.05 3.83
N ILE A 384 -17.47 4.54 5.03
CA ILE A 384 -18.42 4.80 6.11
C ILE A 384 -18.64 6.32 6.16
N GLY A 385 -19.90 6.75 6.30
CA GLY A 385 -20.25 8.17 6.29
C GLY A 385 -20.52 8.69 4.88
N GLN A 386 -20.27 9.99 4.65
CA GLN A 386 -20.60 10.64 3.39
C GLN A 386 -19.45 11.49 2.84
N MET A 387 -19.52 11.76 1.53
CA MET A 387 -18.61 12.68 0.83
C MET A 387 -19.15 14.11 0.81
N PHE A 388 -18.25 15.07 0.66
CA PHE A 388 -18.55 16.47 0.40
C PHE A 388 -17.68 17.02 -0.71
N LYS A 389 -18.30 17.62 -1.73
CA LYS A 389 -17.57 18.31 -2.80
C LYS A 389 -17.30 19.74 -2.35
N VAL A 390 -16.03 20.07 -2.14
CA VAL A 390 -15.63 21.39 -1.67
C VAL A 390 -15.77 22.40 -2.81
N PRO A 391 -16.39 23.56 -2.58
CA PRO A 391 -16.48 24.60 -3.60
C PRO A 391 -15.09 25.06 -4.09
N PRO A 392 -14.87 25.24 -5.40
CA PRO A 392 -13.54 25.53 -5.95
C PRO A 392 -13.01 26.92 -5.58
N ASP A 393 -13.88 27.85 -5.15
CA ASP A 393 -13.50 29.15 -4.60
C ASP A 393 -13.00 29.05 -3.14
N VAL A 394 -13.30 27.96 -2.45
CA VAL A 394 -12.83 27.64 -1.10
C VAL A 394 -11.51 26.87 -1.16
N CYS A 395 -11.45 25.81 -1.96
CA CYS A 395 -10.26 24.99 -2.14
C CYS A 395 -10.27 24.30 -3.52
N ARG A 396 -9.12 24.30 -4.20
CA ARG A 396 -8.91 23.61 -5.49
C ARG A 396 -7.48 23.11 -5.60
N ILE A 397 -7.25 22.16 -6.51
CA ILE A 397 -5.92 21.63 -6.77
C ILE A 397 -5.18 22.57 -7.72
N ILE A 398 -3.93 22.90 -7.40
CA ILE A 398 -2.97 23.45 -8.35
C ILE A 398 -2.23 22.27 -8.97
N HIS A 399 -2.63 21.88 -10.18
CA HIS A 399 -2.02 20.77 -10.92
C HIS A 399 -1.08 21.34 -11.98
N SER A 400 0.22 21.09 -11.81
CA SER A 400 1.29 21.59 -12.67
C SER A 400 1.93 20.48 -13.51
N PRO A 401 1.24 19.96 -14.55
CA PRO A 401 1.73 18.78 -15.27
C PRO A 401 3.03 19.07 -16.02
N ILE A 402 3.88 18.06 -16.21
CA ILE A 402 5.14 18.19 -16.98
C ILE A 402 4.84 18.61 -18.42
N SER A 403 3.83 17.98 -19.03
CA SER A 403 3.38 18.24 -20.39
C SER A 403 1.88 18.52 -20.40
N THR A 404 1.49 19.50 -21.20
CA THR A 404 0.09 19.77 -21.54
C THR A 404 -0.08 19.49 -23.03
N PRO A 405 -0.77 18.39 -23.41
CA PRO A 405 -0.89 17.97 -24.82
C PRO A 405 -1.52 19.05 -25.72
N THR A 406 -2.40 19.87 -25.16
CA THR A 406 -3.06 20.98 -25.84
C THR A 406 -2.66 22.28 -25.17
N GLN A 407 -2.12 23.23 -25.92
CA GLN A 407 -1.89 24.58 -25.42
C GLN A 407 -3.09 25.45 -25.74
N ARG A 408 -3.71 26.00 -24.69
CA ARG A 408 -4.79 26.98 -24.83
C ARG A 408 -4.22 28.36 -25.15
N PRO A 409 -4.88 29.16 -26.01
CA PRO A 409 -4.55 30.57 -26.19
C PRO A 409 -4.60 31.33 -24.85
N LEU A 410 -3.79 32.37 -24.71
CA LEU A 410 -3.67 33.13 -23.46
C LEU A 410 -5.02 33.75 -23.03
N GLU A 411 -5.86 34.12 -24.00
CA GLU A 411 -7.19 34.70 -23.80
C GLU A 411 -8.18 33.72 -23.16
N GLN A 412 -7.89 32.41 -23.21
CA GLN A 412 -8.68 31.35 -22.58
C GLN A 412 -8.12 30.95 -21.20
N LEU A 413 -7.05 31.60 -20.75
CA LEU A 413 -6.40 31.31 -19.47
C LEU A 413 -6.69 32.41 -18.45
N HIS A 414 -6.82 32.00 -17.20
CA HIS A 414 -7.09 32.90 -16.09
C HIS A 414 -5.87 33.02 -15.19
N VAL A 415 -5.61 34.25 -14.72
CA VAL A 415 -4.52 34.50 -13.78
C VAL A 415 -4.92 34.03 -12.38
N ASP A 416 -4.10 33.16 -11.80
CA ASP A 416 -4.17 32.71 -10.43
C ASP A 416 -2.77 32.79 -9.80
N THR A 417 -2.64 33.64 -8.79
CA THR A 417 -1.36 33.94 -8.14
C THR A 417 -1.27 33.39 -6.73
N ARG A 418 -2.24 32.58 -6.27
CA ARG A 418 -2.34 32.13 -4.87
C ARG A 418 -1.05 31.48 -4.35
N LEU A 419 -0.39 30.69 -5.18
CA LEU A 419 0.88 30.04 -4.81
C LEU A 419 2.00 31.05 -4.48
N ARG A 420 1.98 32.23 -5.12
CA ARG A 420 2.98 33.28 -4.91
C ARG A 420 2.84 33.99 -3.59
N ASP A 421 1.67 33.95 -2.94
CA ASP A 421 1.45 34.52 -1.62
C ASP A 421 2.42 33.93 -0.57
N PHE A 422 2.92 32.72 -0.82
CA PHE A 422 3.83 31.99 0.06
C PHE A 422 5.31 32.16 -0.31
N THR A 423 5.64 32.93 -1.35
CA THR A 423 7.01 33.00 -1.91
C THR A 423 8.03 33.39 -0.85
N GLU A 424 7.77 34.45 -0.08
CA GLU A 424 8.72 34.92 0.93
C GLU A 424 9.01 33.88 2.02
N GLN A 425 7.99 33.10 2.41
CA GLN A 425 8.09 32.06 3.43
C GLN A 425 8.75 30.78 2.89
N LEU A 426 8.55 30.49 1.60
CA LEU A 426 9.08 29.29 0.95
C LEU A 426 10.56 29.40 0.62
N LEU A 427 11.03 30.59 0.23
CA LEU A 427 12.39 30.80 -0.27
C LEU A 427 13.50 30.36 0.71
N PRO A 428 13.44 30.63 2.03
CA PRO A 428 14.51 30.23 2.96
C PRO A 428 14.70 28.71 3.02
N GLY A 429 13.61 27.95 3.23
CA GLY A 429 13.66 26.48 3.33
C GLY A 429 14.03 25.82 2.01
N LEU A 430 13.47 26.31 0.90
CA LEU A 430 13.82 25.85 -0.44
C LEU A 430 15.32 26.04 -0.75
N ASN A 431 15.88 27.22 -0.49
CA ASN A 431 17.30 27.45 -0.80
C ASN A 431 18.21 26.68 0.17
N LYS A 432 17.80 26.44 1.42
CA LYS A 432 18.52 25.59 2.36
C LYS A 432 18.65 24.17 1.81
N VAL A 433 17.52 23.52 1.50
CA VAL A 433 17.53 22.11 1.06
C VAL A 433 18.23 21.93 -0.30
N LEU A 434 18.11 22.89 -1.21
CA LEU A 434 18.81 22.83 -2.50
C LEU A 434 20.34 22.96 -2.35
N ARG A 435 20.82 23.74 -1.37
CA ARG A 435 22.26 23.80 -1.04
C ARG A 435 22.75 22.49 -0.41
N GLU A 436 21.98 21.94 0.53
CA GLU A 436 22.30 20.65 1.17
C GLU A 436 22.34 19.51 0.15
N ALA A 437 21.48 19.54 -0.86
CA ALA A 437 21.51 18.61 -2.00
C ALA A 437 22.70 18.85 -2.97
N GLY A 438 23.45 19.94 -2.80
CA GLY A 438 24.53 20.35 -3.70
C GLY A 438 24.04 20.86 -5.07
N LEU A 439 22.80 21.33 -5.15
CA LEU A 439 22.14 21.80 -6.38
C LEU A 439 22.09 23.33 -6.50
N LEU A 440 22.47 24.03 -5.42
CA LEU A 440 22.60 25.47 -5.38
C LEU A 440 23.93 25.82 -4.70
N THR A 441 24.69 26.73 -5.29
CA THR A 441 25.95 27.25 -4.73
C THR A 441 25.72 28.41 -3.79
#